data_AF-A0A914NRB5-F1
#
_entry.id   AF-A0A914NRB5-F1
#
_cell.length_a   1.000
_cell.length_b   1.000
_cell.length_c   1.000
_cell.angle_alpha   90.00
_cell.angle_beta   90.00
_cell.angle_gamma   90.00
#
_symmetry.space_group_name_H-M   'P 1'
#
loop_
_entity.id
_entity.type
_entity.pdbx_description
1 polymer ?
#
loop_
_entity_poly.entity_id
_entity_poly.type
_entity_poly.pdbx_seq_one_letter_code
_entity_poly.pdbx_strand_id
1 'polypeptide(L)'
;MFRRNFRNVAVQLGKISQATVSSNAAESSRSERMEKLQNGIVEAFVSSDVNVRPIYLDVQATTPTDPRVVDAMLPYQLNDFGNPHSRTHAYGWETGSTHSFFFINFSLYFTEKAVDIARKQVADLIGADQREIIFTSGATESNNIAIKGVANFYRVAGKTHVITAQTEHKCVLDSCRFLESVGHEVTYIPVKSNGVIDLEVLEEAIRPQTSLVSIMAVNNEIGVRQPL
;
A
#
# COMPACT_ATOMS: atom_id res chain seq x y z
N MET A 1 -80.08 -11.64 -61.92
CA MET A 1 -78.85 -12.35 -61.51
C MET A 1 -77.70 -11.39 -61.12
N PHE A 2 -77.96 -10.20 -60.57
CA PHE A 2 -76.90 -9.17 -60.35
C PHE A 2 -76.80 -8.59 -58.92
N ARG A 3 -77.69 -8.96 -57.98
CA ARG A 3 -77.65 -8.45 -56.59
C ARG A 3 -76.96 -9.36 -55.56
N ARG A 4 -76.56 -10.59 -55.94
CA ARG A 4 -75.96 -11.57 -55.01
C ARG A 4 -74.43 -11.50 -54.93
N ASN A 5 -73.76 -10.93 -55.94
CA ASN A 5 -72.28 -10.90 -55.99
C ASN A 5 -71.64 -9.70 -55.27
N PHE A 6 -72.36 -8.59 -55.06
CA PHE A 6 -71.81 -7.42 -54.35
C PHE A 6 -71.72 -7.61 -52.82
N ARG A 7 -72.61 -8.40 -52.22
CA ARG A 7 -72.61 -8.63 -50.76
C ARG A 7 -71.42 -9.47 -50.30
N ASN A 8 -70.99 -10.45 -51.10
CA ASN A 8 -69.86 -11.31 -50.74
C ASN A 8 -68.52 -10.58 -50.85
N VAL A 9 -68.34 -9.69 -51.84
CA VAL A 9 -67.12 -8.90 -52.00
C VAL A 9 -66.97 -7.87 -50.86
N ALA A 10 -68.06 -7.21 -50.45
CA ALA A 10 -68.01 -6.23 -49.35
C ALA A 10 -67.69 -6.87 -47.98
N VAL A 11 -68.21 -8.07 -47.70
CA VAL A 11 -67.90 -8.81 -46.45
C VAL A 11 -66.44 -9.28 -46.44
N GLN A 12 -65.90 -9.66 -47.60
CA GLN A 12 -64.52 -10.14 -47.70
C GLN A 12 -63.50 -9.00 -47.60
N LEU A 13 -63.80 -7.83 -48.16
CA LEU A 13 -63.00 -6.61 -47.98
C LEU A 13 -63.04 -6.08 -46.53
N GLY A 14 -64.20 -6.16 -45.86
CA GLY A 14 -64.32 -5.79 -44.44
C GLY A 14 -63.51 -6.70 -43.51
N LYS A 15 -63.45 -8.00 -43.79
CA LYS A 15 -62.63 -8.97 -43.03
C LYS A 15 -61.13 -8.78 -43.24
N ILE A 16 -60.70 -8.42 -44.45
CA ILE A 16 -59.29 -8.12 -44.75
C ILE A 16 -58.89 -6.82 -44.05
N SER A 17 -59.72 -5.77 -44.12
CA SER A 17 -59.46 -4.51 -43.40
C SER A 17 -59.37 -4.69 -41.88
N GLN A 18 -60.26 -5.48 -41.27
CA GLN A 18 -60.18 -5.78 -39.83
C GLN A 18 -58.95 -6.62 -39.45
N ALA A 19 -58.55 -7.57 -40.30
CA ALA A 19 -57.33 -8.37 -40.07
C ALA A 19 -56.06 -7.52 -40.16
N THR A 20 -55.97 -6.60 -41.12
CA THR A 20 -54.84 -5.66 -41.27
C THR A 20 -54.77 -4.64 -40.13
N VAL A 21 -55.91 -4.15 -39.62
CA VAL A 21 -55.93 -3.25 -38.45
C VAL A 21 -55.51 -4.01 -37.18
N SER A 22 -55.95 -5.26 -37.02
CA SER A 22 -55.54 -6.12 -35.90
C SER A 22 -54.05 -6.49 -35.92
N SER A 23 -53.46 -6.71 -37.10
CA SER A 23 -52.02 -7.00 -37.21
C SER A 23 -51.18 -5.76 -36.88
N ASN A 24 -51.58 -4.59 -37.38
CA ASN A 24 -50.85 -3.34 -37.12
C ASN A 24 -50.92 -2.91 -35.65
N ALA A 25 -52.06 -3.15 -34.97
CA ALA A 25 -52.18 -2.91 -33.54
C ALA A 25 -51.31 -3.85 -32.70
N ALA A 26 -51.18 -5.12 -33.11
CA ALA A 26 -50.32 -6.09 -32.44
C ALA A 26 -48.82 -5.80 -32.66
N GLU A 27 -48.44 -5.27 -33.83
CA GLU A 27 -47.07 -4.82 -34.11
C GLU A 27 -46.71 -3.56 -33.33
N SER A 28 -47.60 -2.56 -33.26
CA SER A 28 -47.46 -1.36 -32.42
C SER A 28 -47.31 -1.70 -30.94
N SER A 29 -48.10 -2.66 -30.46
CA SER A 29 -48.01 -3.16 -29.09
C SER A 29 -46.67 -3.86 -28.80
N ARG A 30 -46.13 -4.59 -29.78
CA ARG A 30 -44.81 -5.25 -29.64
C ARG A 30 -43.67 -4.24 -29.68
N SER A 31 -43.71 -3.24 -30.57
CA SER A 31 -42.69 -2.20 -30.63
C SER A 31 -42.63 -1.38 -29.34
N GLU A 32 -43.79 -0.96 -28.80
CA GLU A 32 -43.85 -0.25 -27.51
C GLU A 32 -43.32 -1.10 -26.35
N ARG A 33 -43.56 -2.42 -26.38
CA ARG A 33 -43.08 -3.34 -25.34
C ARG A 33 -41.58 -3.56 -25.44
N MET A 34 -41.03 -3.63 -26.64
CA MET A 34 -39.58 -3.71 -26.89
C MET A 34 -38.87 -2.41 -26.53
N GLU A 35 -39.49 -1.26 -26.81
CA GLU A 35 -38.98 0.06 -26.42
C GLU A 35 -38.98 0.24 -24.90
N LYS A 36 -40.06 -0.18 -24.21
CA LYS A 36 -40.09 -0.22 -22.73
C LYS A 36 -39.07 -1.19 -22.13
N LEU A 37 -38.82 -2.33 -22.78
CA LEU A 37 -37.77 -3.28 -22.38
C LEU A 37 -36.38 -2.69 -22.58
N GLN A 38 -36.11 -2.06 -23.72
CA GLN A 38 -34.85 -1.36 -23.98
C GLN A 38 -34.64 -0.22 -22.99
N ASN A 39 -35.64 0.62 -22.78
CA ASN A 39 -35.57 1.73 -21.84
C ASN A 39 -35.42 1.24 -20.39
N GLY A 40 -36.09 0.16 -19.99
CA GLY A 40 -35.92 -0.45 -18.67
C GLY A 40 -34.54 -1.10 -18.47
N ILE A 41 -33.93 -1.66 -19.53
CA ILE A 41 -32.55 -2.18 -19.49
C ILE A 41 -31.56 -1.01 -19.37
N VAL A 42 -31.76 0.08 -20.11
CA VAL A 42 -30.91 1.28 -20.02
C VAL A 42 -31.06 1.95 -18.66
N GLU A 43 -32.27 2.09 -18.12
CA GLU A 43 -32.51 2.61 -16.77
C GLU A 43 -31.85 1.72 -15.71
N ALA A 44 -31.92 0.38 -15.84
CA ALA A 44 -31.23 -0.53 -14.93
C ALA A 44 -29.69 -0.45 -15.03
N PHE A 45 -29.15 -0.14 -16.21
CA PHE A 45 -27.71 0.02 -16.43
C PHE A 45 -27.19 1.40 -15.99
N VAL A 46 -28.05 2.42 -16.04
CA VAL A 46 -27.76 3.78 -15.54
C VAL A 46 -28.00 3.87 -14.04
N SER A 47 -28.92 3.08 -13.49
CA SER A 47 -29.21 3.01 -12.04
C SER A 47 -28.29 2.07 -11.27
N SER A 48 -27.46 1.26 -11.95
CA SER A 48 -26.33 0.66 -11.28
C SER A 48 -25.34 1.78 -11.03
N ASP A 49 -25.40 2.37 -9.83
CA ASP A 49 -24.28 3.06 -9.22
C ASP A 49 -23.05 2.21 -9.49
N VAL A 50 -22.26 2.60 -10.49
CA VAL A 50 -20.96 1.99 -10.71
C VAL A 50 -20.23 2.36 -9.42
N ASN A 51 -20.06 1.37 -8.54
CA ASN A 51 -19.33 1.53 -7.29
C ASN A 51 -17.85 1.66 -7.64
N VAL A 52 -17.52 2.80 -8.26
CA VAL A 52 -16.16 3.16 -8.65
C VAL A 52 -15.47 3.46 -7.33
N ARG A 53 -14.56 2.57 -6.95
CA ARG A 53 -13.70 2.81 -5.79
C ARG A 53 -13.02 4.17 -5.97
N PRO A 54 -12.90 4.98 -4.90
CA PRO A 54 -12.28 6.30 -5.01
C PRO A 54 -10.84 6.17 -5.51
N ILE A 55 -10.38 7.17 -6.25
CA ILE A 55 -8.97 7.27 -6.65
C ILE A 55 -8.13 7.45 -5.38
N TYR A 56 -7.15 6.58 -5.17
CA TYR A 56 -6.28 6.63 -4.00
C TYR A 56 -5.10 7.57 -4.25
N LEU A 57 -5.08 8.72 -3.56
CA LEU A 57 -4.05 9.75 -3.65
C LEU A 57 -3.36 9.99 -2.28
N ASP A 58 -3.22 8.92 -1.49
CA ASP A 58 -2.68 8.97 -0.11
C ASP A 58 -1.54 7.96 0.12
N VAL A 59 -0.61 7.90 -0.83
CA VAL A 59 0.51 6.93 -0.82
C VAL A 59 1.55 7.25 0.26
N GLN A 60 1.58 8.49 0.77
CA GLN A 60 2.42 8.89 1.90
C GLN A 60 1.92 8.32 3.24
N ALA A 61 0.61 8.04 3.38
CA ALA A 61 0.09 7.37 4.56
C ALA A 61 0.41 5.87 4.54
N THR A 62 0.11 5.20 3.43
CA THR A 62 0.50 3.80 3.18
C THR A 62 0.39 3.46 1.70
N THR A 63 1.11 2.43 1.28
CA THR A 63 1.14 1.97 -0.12
C THR A 63 0.47 0.61 -0.27
N PRO A 64 -0.23 0.36 -1.40
CA PRO A 64 -0.68 -1.00 -1.71
C PRO A 64 0.54 -1.91 -1.92
N THR A 65 0.52 -3.10 -1.32
CA THR A 65 1.60 -4.07 -1.49
C THR A 65 1.70 -4.51 -2.96
N ASP A 66 2.91 -4.45 -3.53
CA ASP A 66 3.17 -4.92 -4.88
C ASP A 66 2.84 -6.43 -5.00
N PRO A 67 2.14 -6.89 -6.05
CA PRO A 67 1.81 -8.30 -6.22
C PRO A 67 3.01 -9.25 -6.14
N ARG A 68 4.20 -8.81 -6.58
CA ARG A 68 5.45 -9.59 -6.49
C ARG A 68 5.90 -9.76 -5.05
N VAL A 69 5.65 -8.78 -4.18
CA VAL A 69 5.93 -8.86 -2.75
C VAL A 69 4.96 -9.84 -2.09
N VAL A 70 3.66 -9.79 -2.45
CA VAL A 70 2.68 -10.75 -1.94
C VAL A 70 3.06 -12.17 -2.33
N ASP A 71 3.39 -12.40 -3.61
CA ASP A 71 3.81 -13.72 -4.12
C ASP A 71 5.04 -14.26 -3.37
N ALA A 72 6.03 -13.41 -3.10
CA ALA A 72 7.21 -13.77 -2.31
C ALA A 72 6.90 -14.09 -0.84
N MET A 73 5.85 -13.50 -0.26
CA MET A 73 5.45 -13.72 1.14
C MET A 73 4.64 -15.00 1.34
N LEU A 74 3.82 -15.39 0.35
CA LEU A 74 2.87 -16.50 0.46
C LEU A 74 3.49 -17.85 0.89
N PRO A 75 4.66 -18.29 0.39
CA PRO A 75 5.26 -19.57 0.80
C PRO A 75 5.46 -19.68 2.32
N TYR A 76 5.90 -18.59 2.96
CA TYR A 76 6.16 -18.53 4.40
C TYR A 76 4.89 -18.46 5.26
N GLN A 77 3.75 -18.14 4.65
CA GLN A 77 2.45 -18.16 5.32
C GLN A 77 1.74 -19.51 5.22
N LEU A 78 2.09 -20.33 4.23
CA LEU A 78 1.41 -21.58 3.93
C LEU A 78 2.21 -22.81 4.37
N ASN A 79 3.42 -22.97 3.83
CA ASN A 79 4.20 -24.20 3.96
C ASN A 79 5.46 -24.00 4.80
N ASP A 80 6.13 -22.86 4.65
CA ASP A 80 7.43 -22.55 5.27
C ASP A 80 7.25 -21.64 6.49
N PHE A 81 6.32 -21.97 7.39
CA PHE A 81 5.92 -21.16 8.55
C PHE A 81 6.86 -21.30 9.78
N GLY A 82 8.03 -21.89 9.58
CA GLY A 82 8.98 -22.23 10.64
C GLY A 82 9.57 -21.01 11.36
N ASN A 83 9.80 -21.13 12.67
CA ASN A 83 10.50 -20.09 13.43
C ASN A 83 12.01 -20.10 13.08
N PRO A 84 12.59 -18.99 12.57
CA PRO A 84 14.00 -18.93 12.20
C PRO A 84 14.97 -19.09 13.38
N HIS A 85 14.50 -18.99 14.63
CA HIS A 85 15.32 -19.24 15.82
C HIS A 85 15.34 -20.72 16.26
N SER A 86 14.52 -21.58 15.67
CA SER A 86 14.39 -22.98 16.08
C SER A 86 15.51 -23.87 15.54
N ARG A 87 16.68 -23.82 16.16
CA ARG A 87 17.86 -24.62 15.76
C ARG A 87 17.80 -26.08 16.20
N THR A 88 16.65 -26.77 16.22
CA THR A 88 16.53 -28.15 16.74
C THR A 88 15.65 -29.13 15.94
N HIS A 89 14.93 -28.69 14.91
CA HIS A 89 14.00 -29.56 14.19
C HIS A 89 13.88 -29.11 12.73
N ALA A 90 13.52 -29.98 11.77
CA ALA A 90 13.52 -29.66 10.33
C ALA A 90 12.87 -28.30 9.98
N TYR A 91 11.71 -27.95 10.58
CA TYR A 91 11.07 -26.63 10.41
C TYR A 91 11.90 -25.41 10.88
N GLY A 92 13.04 -25.60 11.53
CA GLY A 92 14.05 -24.58 11.81
C GLY A 92 15.51 -25.06 11.69
N TRP A 93 15.74 -26.32 11.26
CA TRP A 93 17.01 -27.00 10.93
C TRP A 93 17.26 -27.15 9.44
N GLU A 94 16.32 -26.73 8.61
CA GLU A 94 16.53 -26.42 7.21
C GLU A 94 17.58 -25.27 7.05
N THR A 95 18.75 -25.47 7.65
CA THR A 95 19.63 -24.48 8.27
C THR A 95 21.08 -24.97 8.29
N GLY A 96 21.34 -26.29 8.18
CA GLY A 96 22.70 -26.82 8.18
C GLY A 96 22.88 -28.05 7.29
N SER A 97 23.57 -27.86 6.17
CA SER A 97 24.28 -28.86 5.36
C SER A 97 23.45 -29.92 4.59
N THR A 98 23.64 -29.86 3.26
CA THR A 98 23.62 -30.96 2.29
C THR A 98 22.28 -31.62 1.98
N HIS A 99 21.63 -31.22 0.89
CA HIS A 99 21.06 -32.17 -0.10
C HIS A 99 21.16 -31.54 -1.50
N SER A 100 22.31 -31.74 -2.13
CA SER A 100 22.37 -31.80 -3.59
C SER A 100 21.81 -33.16 -3.97
N PHE A 101 20.58 -33.23 -4.48
CA PHE A 101 20.14 -34.34 -5.34
C PHE A 101 18.88 -33.94 -6.14
N PHE A 102 19.15 -33.47 -7.36
CA PHE A 102 18.45 -33.72 -8.61
C PHE A 102 16.90 -33.62 -8.68
N PHE A 103 16.51 -32.73 -9.60
CA PHE A 103 15.22 -32.56 -10.31
C PHE A 103 14.16 -31.61 -9.74
N ILE A 104 13.90 -30.60 -10.59
CA ILE A 104 12.91 -29.53 -10.56
C ILE A 104 13.36 -28.32 -9.73
N ASN A 105 13.40 -27.17 -10.39
CA ASN A 105 13.71 -25.84 -9.85
C ASN A 105 12.65 -25.39 -8.83
N PHE A 106 12.54 -26.09 -7.71
CA PHE A 106 11.74 -25.70 -6.56
C PHE A 106 12.74 -25.39 -5.45
N SER A 107 13.11 -24.11 -5.36
CA SER A 107 13.97 -23.62 -4.29
C SER A 107 13.31 -23.97 -2.96
N LEU A 108 13.86 -24.94 -2.21
CA LEU A 108 13.52 -25.16 -0.81
C LEU A 108 13.74 -23.84 -0.08
N TYR A 109 12.66 -23.19 0.33
CA TYR A 109 12.68 -21.87 0.95
C TYR A 109 12.92 -22.02 2.45
N PHE A 110 14.19 -22.14 2.80
CA PHE A 110 14.67 -22.17 4.17
C PHE A 110 14.34 -20.87 4.92
N THR A 111 13.69 -20.91 6.08
CA THR A 111 13.23 -19.70 6.81
C THR A 111 14.37 -18.84 7.37
N GLU A 112 15.46 -19.43 7.87
CA GLU A 112 16.67 -18.68 8.28
C GLU A 112 17.34 -18.00 7.08
N LYS A 113 17.52 -18.74 5.97
CA LYS A 113 18.10 -18.14 4.74
C LYS A 113 17.18 -17.10 4.13
N ALA A 114 15.86 -17.23 4.27
CA ALA A 114 14.91 -16.22 3.82
C ALA A 114 15.14 -14.89 4.53
N VAL A 115 15.35 -14.93 5.86
CA VAL A 115 15.70 -13.73 6.64
C VAL A 115 17.04 -13.16 6.19
N ASP A 116 18.06 -14.00 5.94
CA ASP A 116 19.38 -13.53 5.47
C ASP A 116 19.33 -12.96 4.05
N ILE A 117 18.59 -13.58 3.14
CA ILE A 117 18.36 -13.07 1.77
C ILE A 117 17.65 -11.72 1.84
N ALA A 118 16.58 -11.62 2.63
CA ALA A 118 15.85 -10.37 2.83
C ALA A 118 16.78 -9.30 3.43
N ARG A 119 17.60 -9.66 4.41
CA ARG A 119 18.59 -8.76 5.04
C ARG A 119 19.58 -8.24 4.01
N LYS A 120 20.10 -9.13 3.15
CA LYS A 120 21.00 -8.77 2.06
C LYS A 120 20.32 -7.84 1.04
N GLN A 121 19.08 -8.13 0.64
CA GLN A 121 18.34 -7.29 -0.31
C GLN A 121 18.13 -5.86 0.21
N VAL A 122 17.82 -5.71 1.51
CA VAL A 122 17.70 -4.40 2.15
C VAL A 122 19.07 -3.71 2.23
N ALA A 123 20.12 -4.43 2.60
CA ALA A 123 21.48 -3.90 2.67
C ALA A 123 21.98 -3.40 1.31
N ASP A 124 21.79 -4.19 0.25
CA ASP A 124 22.17 -3.86 -1.12
C ASP A 124 21.47 -2.58 -1.62
N LEU A 125 20.20 -2.36 -1.22
CA LEU A 125 19.43 -1.17 -1.60
C LEU A 125 20.04 0.13 -1.06
N ILE A 126 20.61 0.09 0.13
CA ILE A 126 21.18 1.27 0.81
C ILE A 126 22.72 1.28 0.79
N GLY A 127 23.36 0.27 0.20
CA GLY A 127 24.82 0.13 0.13
C GLY A 127 25.49 -0.21 1.47
N ALA A 128 24.80 -0.92 2.36
CA ALA A 128 25.31 -1.33 3.68
C ALA A 128 25.79 -2.80 3.70
N ASP A 129 26.47 -3.21 4.76
CA ASP A 129 26.72 -4.63 5.03
C ASP A 129 25.48 -5.27 5.67
N GLN A 130 25.20 -6.54 5.33
CA GLN A 130 24.06 -7.26 5.89
C GLN A 130 24.05 -7.28 7.43
N ARG A 131 25.22 -7.27 8.10
CA ARG A 131 25.33 -7.29 9.56
C ARG A 131 24.87 -5.99 10.22
N GLU A 132 24.77 -4.91 9.45
CA GLU A 132 24.34 -3.59 9.91
C GLU A 132 22.81 -3.44 9.90
N ILE A 133 22.10 -4.33 9.20
CA ILE A 133 20.64 -4.30 9.11
C ILE A 133 20.05 -5.00 10.31
N ILE A 134 19.21 -4.30 11.07
CA ILE A 134 18.41 -4.85 12.17
C ILE A 134 16.93 -4.72 11.79
N PHE A 135 16.21 -5.85 11.76
CA PHE A 135 14.77 -5.85 11.51
C PHE A 135 14.01 -5.38 12.76
N THR A 136 13.00 -4.54 12.53
CA THR A 136 12.08 -4.04 13.54
C THR A 136 10.65 -4.13 13.01
N SER A 137 9.65 -3.84 13.84
CA SER A 137 8.24 -3.79 13.44
C SER A 137 7.90 -2.62 12.50
N GLY A 138 8.77 -1.62 12.37
CA GLY A 138 8.58 -0.50 11.44
C GLY A 138 9.46 0.71 11.76
N ALA A 139 9.30 1.77 10.96
CA ALA A 139 10.09 2.99 11.11
C ALA A 139 9.91 3.67 12.49
N THR A 140 8.72 3.58 13.09
CA THR A 140 8.47 4.09 14.45
C THR A 140 9.37 3.42 15.49
N GLU A 141 9.49 2.09 15.45
CA GLU A 141 10.37 1.36 16.36
C GLU A 141 11.84 1.63 16.03
N SER A 142 12.20 1.64 14.75
CA SER A 142 13.57 1.95 14.30
C SER A 142 14.05 3.31 14.80
N ASN A 143 13.22 4.35 14.67
CA ASN A 143 13.52 5.70 15.16
C ASN A 143 13.66 5.73 16.68
N ASN A 144 12.81 5.01 17.41
CA ASN A 144 12.91 4.91 18.87
C ASN A 144 14.22 4.23 19.30
N ILE A 145 14.58 3.11 18.65
CA ILE A 145 15.81 2.37 18.94
C ILE A 145 17.03 3.25 18.66
N ALA A 146 17.09 3.90 17.49
CA ALA A 146 18.21 4.76 17.12
C ALA A 146 18.38 5.92 18.10
N ILE A 147 17.32 6.69 18.34
CA ILE A 147 17.39 7.91 19.17
C ILE A 147 17.64 7.58 20.63
N LYS A 148 16.80 6.71 21.23
CA LYS A 148 16.90 6.39 22.65
C LYS A 148 18.11 5.51 22.94
N GLY A 149 18.44 4.59 22.03
CA GLY A 149 19.60 3.71 22.15
C GLY A 149 20.91 4.50 22.16
N VAL A 150 21.14 5.33 21.14
CA VAL A 150 22.37 6.14 21.03
C VAL A 150 22.47 7.14 22.17
N ALA A 151 21.39 7.86 22.48
CA ALA A 151 21.39 8.84 23.57
C ALA A 151 21.74 8.21 24.93
N ASN A 152 21.14 7.05 25.26
CA ASN A 152 21.42 6.36 26.51
C ASN A 152 22.81 5.72 26.54
N PHE A 153 23.29 5.18 25.42
CA PHE A 153 24.61 4.56 25.34
C PHE A 153 25.72 5.59 25.62
N TYR A 154 25.67 6.75 24.97
CA TYR A 154 26.68 7.79 25.15
C TYR A 154 26.47 8.65 26.39
N ARG A 155 25.34 8.51 27.10
CA ARG A 155 25.11 9.19 28.38
C ARG A 155 26.18 8.87 29.41
N VAL A 156 26.67 7.62 29.43
CA VAL A 156 27.75 7.19 30.34
C VAL A 156 29.05 7.97 30.09
N ALA A 157 29.27 8.40 28.84
CA ALA A 157 30.39 9.25 28.43
C ALA A 157 30.11 10.75 28.61
N GLY A 158 29.01 11.14 29.27
CA GLY A 158 28.64 12.52 29.53
C GLY A 158 28.03 13.26 28.33
N LYS A 159 27.69 12.57 27.23
CA LYS A 159 27.03 13.20 26.08
C LYS A 159 25.51 13.21 26.28
N THR A 160 24.99 14.36 26.68
CA THR A 160 23.57 14.54 27.05
C THR A 160 22.78 15.42 26.09
N HIS A 161 23.36 15.86 24.97
CA HIS A 161 22.70 16.76 24.02
C HIS A 161 22.31 16.04 22.72
N VAL A 162 21.08 16.25 22.24
CA VAL A 162 20.56 15.71 20.97
C VAL A 162 20.04 16.86 20.12
N ILE A 163 20.25 16.78 18.81
CA ILE A 163 19.79 17.79 17.86
C ILE A 163 18.81 17.14 16.88
N THR A 164 17.69 17.82 16.62
CA THR A 164 16.69 17.36 15.65
C THR A 164 15.98 18.53 14.97
N ALA A 165 15.20 18.28 13.92
CA ALA A 165 14.43 19.33 13.23
C ALA A 165 12.99 19.44 13.78
N GLN A 166 12.42 20.64 13.73
CA GLN A 166 11.01 20.86 14.13
C GLN A 166 10.00 20.13 13.23
N THR A 167 10.39 19.81 12.01
CA THR A 167 9.55 19.15 10.99
C THR A 167 9.72 17.64 10.93
N GLU A 168 10.34 17.03 11.95
CA GLU A 168 10.49 15.58 12.00
C GLU A 168 9.14 14.86 12.18
N HIS A 169 9.12 13.58 11.81
CA HIS A 169 7.96 12.74 12.11
C HIS A 169 7.72 12.63 13.62
N LYS A 170 6.46 12.52 14.03
CA LYS A 170 6.04 12.51 15.44
C LYS A 170 6.80 11.51 16.31
N CYS A 171 7.16 10.34 15.78
CA CYS A 171 7.91 9.33 16.55
C CYS A 171 9.32 9.79 16.96
N VAL A 172 9.95 10.68 16.18
CA VAL A 172 11.24 11.30 16.51
C VAL A 172 11.03 12.37 17.58
N LEU A 173 10.09 13.29 17.36
CA LEU A 173 9.77 14.37 18.29
C LEU A 173 9.35 13.84 19.67
N ASP A 174 8.49 12.81 19.71
CA ASP A 174 8.05 12.20 20.98
C ASP A 174 9.18 11.40 21.65
N SER A 175 10.10 10.81 20.88
CA SER A 175 11.30 10.18 21.44
C SER A 175 12.24 11.22 22.06
N CYS A 176 12.42 12.36 21.41
CA CYS A 176 13.19 13.49 21.92
C CYS A 176 12.56 14.08 23.19
N ARG A 177 11.24 14.32 23.21
CA ARG A 177 10.51 14.76 24.41
C ARG A 177 10.67 13.79 25.58
N PHE A 178 10.65 12.49 25.31
CA PHE A 178 10.94 11.50 26.34
C PHE A 178 12.38 11.64 26.85
N LEU A 179 13.37 11.83 25.96
CA LEU A 179 14.76 12.06 26.35
C LEU A 179 14.92 13.32 27.22
N GLU A 180 14.19 14.40 26.93
CA GLU A 180 14.14 15.61 27.77
C GLU A 180 13.67 15.27 29.19
N SER A 181 12.61 14.46 29.33
CA SER A 181 12.08 14.05 30.63
C SER A 181 13.07 13.23 31.48
N VAL A 182 14.03 12.56 30.85
CA VAL A 182 15.09 11.80 31.53
C VAL A 182 16.42 12.58 31.60
N GLY A 183 16.40 13.89 31.30
CA GLY A 183 17.53 14.80 31.53
C GLY A 183 18.53 14.92 30.37
N HIS A 184 18.14 14.59 29.15
CA HIS A 184 18.86 15.05 27.96
C HIS A 184 18.43 16.48 27.61
N GLU A 185 19.33 17.24 27.00
CA GLU A 185 18.99 18.50 26.34
C GLU A 185 18.69 18.22 24.87
N VAL A 186 17.59 18.76 24.34
CA VAL A 186 17.25 18.62 22.92
C VAL A 186 17.15 19.99 22.26
N THR A 187 17.90 20.19 21.17
CA THR A 187 17.76 21.36 20.31
C THR A 187 16.89 21.01 19.09
N TYR A 188 15.76 21.71 18.96
CA TYR A 188 14.85 21.60 17.81
C TYR A 188 15.12 22.72 16.80
N ILE A 189 15.88 22.42 15.76
CA ILE A 189 16.30 23.39 14.74
C ILE A 189 15.11 23.80 13.86
N PRO A 190 14.90 25.12 13.64
CA PRO A 190 13.89 25.60 12.70
C PRO A 190 14.30 25.33 11.25
N VAL A 191 13.31 25.16 10.38
CA VAL A 191 13.53 25.04 8.93
C VAL A 191 13.34 26.39 8.24
N LYS A 192 13.94 26.55 7.06
CA LYS A 192 13.68 27.67 6.16
C LYS A 192 12.24 27.59 5.62
N SER A 193 11.76 28.66 4.98
CA SER A 193 10.41 28.70 4.39
C SER A 193 10.16 27.64 3.32
N ASN A 194 11.21 27.08 2.73
CA ASN A 194 11.16 25.98 1.78
C ASN A 194 11.22 24.59 2.45
N GLY A 195 11.20 24.50 3.78
CA GLY A 195 11.26 23.26 4.54
C GLY A 195 12.67 22.66 4.71
N VAL A 196 13.71 23.27 4.13
CA VAL A 196 15.09 22.78 4.22
C VAL A 196 15.76 23.32 5.48
N ILE A 197 16.55 22.50 6.17
CA ILE A 197 17.34 22.93 7.33
C ILE A 197 18.43 23.94 6.93
N ASP A 198 18.77 24.84 7.85
CA ASP A 198 19.96 25.67 7.68
C ASP A 198 21.18 24.96 8.24
N LEU A 199 22.17 24.69 7.39
CA LEU A 199 23.39 23.96 7.78
C LEU A 199 24.27 24.79 8.71
N GLU A 200 24.27 26.12 8.57
CA GLU A 200 25.01 27.01 9.48
C GLU A 200 24.41 26.95 10.89
N VAL A 201 23.08 26.98 11.01
CA VAL A 201 22.38 26.84 12.29
C VAL A 201 22.60 25.45 12.89
N LEU A 202 22.67 24.40 12.07
CA LEU A 202 23.00 23.06 12.52
C LEU A 202 24.43 22.98 13.06
N GLU A 203 25.40 23.57 12.36
CA GLU A 203 26.80 23.59 12.78
C GLU A 203 26.97 24.34 14.11
N GLU A 204 26.33 25.51 14.26
CA GLU A 204 26.35 26.29 15.50
C GLU A 204 25.67 25.58 16.68
N ALA A 205 24.68 24.73 16.40
CA ALA A 205 23.99 23.94 17.43
C ALA A 205 24.84 22.79 17.98
N ILE A 206 25.88 22.34 17.26
CA ILE A 206 26.74 21.23 17.70
C ILE A 206 27.63 21.68 18.86
N ARG A 207 27.51 20.95 19.97
CA ARG A 207 28.28 21.16 21.21
C ARG A 207 29.11 19.93 21.56
N PRO A 208 30.15 20.03 22.43
CA PRO A 208 30.94 18.88 22.87
C PRO A 208 30.12 17.74 23.49
N GLN A 209 29.00 18.07 24.13
CA GLN A 209 28.08 17.11 24.76
C GLN A 209 27.09 16.47 23.78
N THR A 210 27.15 16.81 22.49
CA THR A 210 26.22 16.30 21.47
C THR A 210 26.49 14.82 21.20
N SER A 211 25.48 13.99 21.42
CA SER A 211 25.53 12.55 21.15
C SER A 211 24.97 12.18 19.79
N LEU A 212 23.93 12.88 19.33
CA LEU A 212 23.17 12.52 18.14
C LEU A 212 22.61 13.76 17.43
N VAL A 213 22.64 13.71 16.10
CA VAL A 213 21.86 14.58 15.21
C VAL A 213 20.89 13.68 14.44
N SER A 214 19.59 13.99 14.47
CA SER A 214 18.55 13.23 13.78
C SER A 214 17.74 14.15 12.87
N ILE A 215 17.92 13.97 11.56
CA ILE A 215 17.27 14.72 10.49
C ILE A 215 16.73 13.72 9.45
N MET A 216 15.46 13.82 9.11
CA MET A 216 14.80 12.94 8.13
C MET A 216 15.26 13.25 6.71
N ALA A 217 15.40 12.22 5.89
CA ALA A 217 15.82 12.36 4.49
C ALA A 217 14.82 13.12 3.63
N VAL A 218 13.53 12.77 3.75
CA VAL A 218 12.41 13.35 3.00
C VAL A 218 11.26 13.54 3.94
N ASN A 219 10.68 14.74 3.98
CA ASN A 219 9.53 15.02 4.81
C ASN A 219 8.27 14.34 4.29
N ASN A 220 7.54 13.66 5.18
CA ASN A 220 6.36 12.88 4.84
C ASN A 220 5.11 13.74 4.51
N GLU A 221 5.08 15.01 4.92
CA GLU A 221 3.95 15.92 4.67
C GLU A 221 4.16 16.77 3.43
N ILE A 222 5.32 17.42 3.30
CA ILE A 222 5.61 18.37 2.21
C ILE A 222 6.57 17.83 1.14
N GLY A 223 7.15 16.63 1.33
CA GLY A 223 8.01 15.98 0.33
C GLY A 223 9.39 16.62 0.15
N VAL A 224 9.76 17.60 0.99
CA VAL A 224 11.06 18.27 0.92
C VAL A 224 12.17 17.31 1.29
N ARG A 225 13.25 17.31 0.50
CA ARG A 225 14.45 16.51 0.72
C ARG A 225 15.50 17.34 1.46
N GLN A 226 16.03 16.79 2.56
CA GLN A 226 17.12 17.42 3.31
C GLN A 226 18.48 17.10 2.67
N PRO A 227 19.49 17.97 2.87
CA PRO A 227 20.86 17.71 2.44
C PRO A 227 21.57 16.74 3.41
N LEU A 228 21.29 15.44 3.27
CA LEU A 228 21.99 14.36 3.99
C LEU A 228 23.38 14.07 3.42
#